data_AF-A0A381TQG2-F1
#
_entry.id   AF-A0A381TQG2-F1
#
_cell.length_a   1.000
_cell.length_b   1.000
_cell.length_c   1.000
_cell.angle_alpha   90.00
_cell.angle_beta   90.00
_cell.angle_gamma   90.00
#
_symmetry.space_group_name_H-M   'P 1'
#
loop_
_entity.id
_entity.type
_entity.pdbx_description
1 polymer ?
#
loop_
_entity_poly.entity_id
_entity_poly.type
_entity_poly.pdbx_seq_one_letter_code
_entity_poly.pdbx_strand_id
1 'polypeptide(L)'
;MAVTVGDIIGLSQPAPYMMLLAIISLLGVAFTWKLFNLLFESPWGRMLRSIREDEEVAQHHGHDILTHKAASLALGAAIAAFAGALWAWKLTGFQPSFMSPAKSTFLVWAAFIIGGAANNRGMLIGAMIITLTDFFFNVLVAAQGSSSLPLSGFADLIDETFMWLVESPFQVAAILMFLAIIGAILRNINIAETLFWFSAVFIICGVIFDQRSIDLVFPEILGGIETKMAYVKLMLIGLLITMSLKYNPKGMLPEVPYRPARPKEVDSE
;
A
#
# COMPACT_ATOMS: atom_id res chain seq x y z
N MET A 1 -29.00 34.70 -1.01
CA MET A 1 -27.60 34.25 -1.17
C MET A 1 -27.59 32.75 -1.06
N ALA A 2 -27.15 32.04 -2.09
CA ALA A 2 -27.00 30.58 -1.99
C ALA A 2 -25.84 30.30 -1.02
N VAL A 3 -26.14 29.66 0.11
CA VAL A 3 -25.12 29.23 1.06
C VAL A 3 -24.28 28.16 0.36
N THR A 4 -23.00 28.42 0.14
CA THR A 4 -22.12 27.42 -0.46
C THR A 4 -21.64 26.45 0.61
N VAL A 5 -21.31 25.22 0.21
CA VAL A 5 -20.73 24.23 1.15
C VAL A 5 -19.44 24.78 1.80
N GLY A 6 -18.71 25.64 1.09
CA GLY A 6 -17.54 26.35 1.62
C GLY A 6 -17.90 27.23 2.83
N ASP A 7 -18.96 28.02 2.72
CA ASP A 7 -19.43 28.91 3.79
C ASP A 7 -19.86 28.13 5.05
N ILE A 8 -20.45 26.94 4.89
CA ILE A 8 -20.88 26.07 6.00
C ILE A 8 -19.69 25.52 6.79
N ILE A 9 -18.57 25.28 6.10
CA ILE A 9 -17.34 24.71 6.68
C ILE A 9 -16.36 25.83 7.12
N GLY A 10 -16.75 27.10 6.97
CA GLY A 10 -15.91 28.25 7.31
C GLY A 10 -14.79 28.52 6.31
N LEU A 11 -14.85 27.91 5.12
CA LEU A 11 -13.98 28.26 4.00
C LEU A 11 -14.56 29.51 3.33
N SER A 12 -13.80 30.60 3.32
CA SER A 12 -14.15 31.87 2.64
C SER A 12 -14.19 31.77 1.11
N GLN A 13 -14.19 30.56 0.57
CA GLN A 13 -14.16 30.22 -0.85
C GLN A 13 -15.09 29.03 -1.10
N PRO A 14 -15.72 28.94 -2.29
CA PRO A 14 -16.56 27.80 -2.65
C PRO A 14 -15.78 26.49 -2.55
N ALA A 15 -16.42 25.45 -1.97
CA ALA A 15 -15.77 24.17 -1.71
C ALA A 15 -15.18 23.57 -3.00
N PRO A 16 -13.91 23.12 -2.99
CA PRO A 16 -13.29 22.50 -4.15
C PRO A 16 -14.08 21.28 -4.62
N TYR A 17 -14.12 21.05 -5.94
CA TYR A 17 -14.78 19.89 -6.54
C TYR A 17 -14.33 18.54 -5.95
N MET A 18 -13.05 18.45 -5.56
CA MET A 18 -12.48 17.28 -4.90
C MET A 18 -13.14 16.93 -3.57
N MET A 19 -13.72 17.91 -2.87
CA MET A 19 -14.43 17.69 -1.61
C MET A 19 -15.73 16.91 -1.83
N LEU A 20 -16.47 17.22 -2.90
CA LEU A 20 -17.66 16.45 -3.27
C LEU A 20 -17.30 15.01 -3.60
N LEU A 21 -16.22 14.80 -4.36
CA LEU A 21 -15.73 13.46 -4.69
C LEU A 21 -15.28 12.69 -3.43
N ALA A 22 -14.68 13.37 -2.44
CA ALA A 22 -14.31 12.79 -1.16
C ALA A 22 -15.54 12.39 -0.32
N ILE A 23 -16.61 13.19 -0.33
CA ILE A 23 -17.87 12.83 0.35
C ILE A 23 -18.49 11.60 -0.31
N ILE A 24 -18.54 11.55 -1.65
CA ILE A 24 -19.06 10.40 -2.40
C ILE A 24 -18.25 9.14 -2.10
N SER A 25 -16.91 9.24 -2.05
CA SER A 25 -16.07 8.08 -1.75
C SER A 25 -16.25 7.59 -0.32
N LEU A 26 -16.35 8.48 0.67
CA LEU A 26 -16.64 8.13 2.06
C LEU A 26 -18.01 7.43 2.20
N LEU A 27 -19.05 7.96 1.54
CA LEU A 27 -20.36 7.32 1.49
C LEU A 27 -20.30 5.96 0.79
N GLY A 28 -19.53 5.85 -0.29
CA GLY A 28 -19.30 4.59 -1.00
C GLY A 28 -18.62 3.53 -0.14
N VAL A 29 -17.62 3.91 0.65
CA VAL A 29 -16.96 3.03 1.63
C VAL A 29 -17.95 2.61 2.73
N ALA A 30 -18.69 3.55 3.31
CA ALA A 30 -19.69 3.26 4.34
C ALA A 30 -20.80 2.32 3.81
N PHE A 31 -21.25 2.55 2.57
CA PHE A 31 -22.22 1.69 1.90
C PHE A 31 -21.66 0.28 1.69
N THR A 32 -20.45 0.16 1.15
CA THR A 32 -19.79 -1.14 0.90
C THR A 32 -19.56 -1.89 2.21
N TRP A 33 -19.14 -1.19 3.26
CA TRP A 33 -18.97 -1.76 4.60
C TRP A 33 -20.29 -2.34 5.14
N LYS A 34 -21.37 -1.57 5.07
CA LYS A 34 -22.71 -2.00 5.51
C LYS A 34 -23.21 -3.17 4.66
N LEU A 35 -22.99 -3.12 3.35
CA LEU A 35 -23.35 -4.17 2.40
C LEU A 35 -22.65 -5.48 2.79
N PHE A 36 -21.34 -5.48 3.02
CA PHE A 36 -20.62 -6.67 3.44
C PHE A 36 -21.09 -7.22 4.79
N ASN A 37 -21.33 -6.37 5.80
CA ASN A 37 -21.86 -6.86 7.08
C ASN A 37 -23.20 -7.58 6.89
N LEU A 38 -24.10 -7.00 6.09
CA LEU A 38 -25.40 -7.62 5.79
C LEU A 38 -25.25 -8.94 5.02
N LEU A 39 -24.36 -8.97 4.00
CA LEU A 39 -24.10 -10.18 3.22
C LEU A 39 -23.49 -11.30 4.07
N PHE A 40 -22.59 -10.99 5.00
CA PHE A 40 -21.97 -11.98 5.89
C PHE A 40 -22.94 -12.54 6.93
N GLU A 41 -23.92 -11.75 7.38
CA GLU A 41 -24.99 -12.22 8.28
C GLU A 41 -26.11 -12.96 7.54
N SER A 42 -26.25 -12.73 6.23
CA SER A 42 -27.27 -13.36 5.40
C SER A 42 -27.09 -14.89 5.24
N PRO A 43 -28.14 -15.64 4.84
CA PRO A 43 -28.03 -17.06 4.50
C PRO A 43 -26.99 -17.32 3.40
N TRP A 44 -26.84 -16.41 2.44
CA TRP A 44 -25.85 -16.53 1.37
C TRP A 44 -24.42 -16.48 1.92
N GLY A 45 -24.13 -15.58 2.86
CA GLY A 45 -22.84 -15.52 3.54
C GLY A 45 -22.51 -16.77 4.35
N ARG A 46 -23.50 -17.37 5.02
CA ARG A 46 -23.35 -18.64 5.74
C ARG A 46 -23.02 -19.80 4.80
N MET A 47 -23.65 -19.85 3.63
CA MET A 47 -23.34 -20.86 2.62
C MET A 47 -21.93 -20.68 2.01
N LEU A 48 -21.51 -19.44 1.75
CA LEU A 48 -20.13 -19.18 1.31
C LEU A 48 -19.10 -19.67 2.33
N ARG A 49 -19.41 -19.57 3.64
CA ARG A 49 -18.56 -20.12 4.69
C ARG A 49 -18.51 -21.64 4.65
N SER A 50 -19.64 -22.33 4.46
CA SER A 50 -19.64 -23.79 4.34
C SER A 50 -18.86 -24.26 3.10
N ILE A 51 -18.99 -23.58 1.96
CA ILE A 51 -18.21 -23.86 0.74
C ILE A 51 -16.71 -23.66 0.98
N ARG A 52 -16.31 -22.68 1.81
CA ARG A 52 -14.90 -22.45 2.17
C ARG A 52 -14.34 -23.54 3.09
N GLU A 53 -15.16 -24.10 3.97
CA GLU A 53 -14.75 -25.16 4.91
C GLU A 53 -14.63 -26.52 4.19
N ASP A 54 -15.68 -26.93 3.47
CA ASP A 54 -15.69 -28.17 2.69
C ASP A 54 -16.66 -28.05 1.50
N GLU A 55 -16.09 -28.03 0.31
CA GLU A 55 -16.83 -27.90 -0.95
C GLU A 55 -17.65 -29.16 -1.26
N GLU A 56 -17.09 -30.36 -1.05
CA GLU A 56 -17.77 -31.62 -1.36
C GLU A 56 -19.02 -31.81 -0.48
N VAL A 57 -18.89 -31.49 0.82
CA VAL A 57 -20.01 -31.55 1.76
C VAL A 57 -21.12 -30.57 1.37
N ALA A 58 -20.77 -29.33 1.01
CA ALA A 58 -21.75 -28.35 0.56
C ALA A 58 -22.49 -28.80 -0.72
N GLN A 59 -21.79 -29.48 -1.64
CA GLN A 59 -22.38 -30.04 -2.85
C GLN A 59 -23.36 -31.18 -2.53
N HIS A 60 -23.01 -32.07 -1.59
CA HIS A 60 -23.88 -33.16 -1.16
C HIS A 60 -25.17 -32.66 -0.50
N HIS A 61 -25.15 -31.47 0.11
CA HIS A 61 -26.34 -30.80 0.63
C HIS A 61 -27.21 -30.10 -0.45
N GLY A 62 -26.85 -30.22 -1.74
CA GLY A 62 -27.63 -29.72 -2.86
C GLY A 62 -27.38 -28.24 -3.20
N HIS A 63 -26.31 -27.64 -2.69
CA HIS A 63 -25.93 -26.28 -3.05
C HIS A 63 -25.14 -26.24 -4.37
N ASP A 64 -25.51 -25.32 -5.27
CA ASP A 64 -24.77 -25.09 -6.51
C ASP A 64 -23.55 -24.20 -6.28
N ILE A 65 -22.42 -24.85 -6.02
CA ILE A 65 -21.15 -24.18 -5.69
C ILE A 65 -20.70 -23.21 -6.78
N LEU A 66 -20.85 -23.58 -8.06
CA LEU A 66 -20.36 -22.77 -9.17
C LEU A 66 -21.08 -21.43 -9.22
N THR A 67 -22.42 -21.45 -9.08
CA THR A 67 -23.22 -20.22 -9.06
C THR A 67 -22.86 -19.33 -7.86
N HIS A 68 -22.63 -19.91 -6.68
CA HIS A 68 -22.24 -19.13 -5.50
C HIS A 68 -20.84 -18.52 -5.63
N LYS A 69 -19.87 -19.27 -6.15
CA LYS A 69 -18.52 -18.75 -6.45
C LYS A 69 -18.55 -17.66 -7.52
N ALA A 70 -19.28 -17.88 -8.62
CA ALA A 70 -19.44 -16.89 -9.68
C ALA A 70 -20.11 -15.59 -9.18
N ALA A 71 -21.17 -15.70 -8.38
CA ALA A 71 -21.83 -14.56 -7.76
C ALA A 71 -20.88 -13.79 -6.82
N SER A 72 -20.04 -14.50 -6.05
CA SER A 72 -19.07 -13.87 -5.16
C SER A 72 -17.99 -13.10 -5.93
N LEU A 73 -17.50 -13.67 -7.05
CA LEU A 73 -16.55 -13.02 -7.93
C LEU A 73 -17.17 -11.79 -8.61
N ALA A 74 -18.40 -11.92 -9.12
CA ALA A 74 -19.12 -10.81 -9.75
C ALA A 74 -19.36 -9.65 -8.79
N LEU A 75 -19.73 -9.94 -7.54
CA LEU A 75 -19.91 -8.93 -6.49
C LEU A 75 -18.60 -8.21 -6.16
N GLY A 76 -17.49 -8.95 -6.03
CA GLY A 76 -16.16 -8.37 -5.84
C GLY A 76 -15.73 -7.48 -7.02
N ALA A 77 -15.95 -7.95 -8.25
CA ALA A 77 -15.65 -7.20 -9.46
C ALA A 77 -16.50 -5.92 -9.58
N ALA A 78 -17.79 -5.96 -9.21
CA ALA A 78 -18.66 -4.79 -9.21
C ALA A 78 -18.17 -3.70 -8.24
N ILE A 79 -17.73 -4.09 -7.04
CA ILE A 79 -17.17 -3.16 -6.04
C ILE A 79 -15.84 -2.59 -6.52
N ALA A 80 -14.97 -3.43 -7.10
CA ALA A 80 -13.70 -2.97 -7.68
C ALA A 80 -13.92 -1.99 -8.86
N ALA A 81 -14.92 -2.26 -9.72
CA ALA A 81 -15.30 -1.37 -10.80
C ALA A 81 -15.84 -0.03 -10.29
N PHE A 82 -16.66 -0.04 -9.24
CA PHE A 82 -17.15 1.17 -8.59
C PHE A 82 -15.99 2.02 -8.02
N ALA A 83 -15.05 1.40 -7.32
CA ALA A 83 -13.85 2.09 -6.81
C ALA A 83 -12.98 2.63 -7.96
N GLY A 84 -12.81 1.85 -9.02
CA GLY A 84 -12.07 2.26 -10.23
C GLY A 84 -12.70 3.45 -10.94
N ALA A 85 -14.03 3.51 -11.04
CA ALA A 85 -14.74 4.63 -11.64
C ALA A 85 -14.53 5.93 -10.84
N LEU A 86 -14.59 5.87 -9.50
CA LEU A 86 -14.29 7.03 -8.65
C LEU A 86 -12.82 7.47 -8.78
N TRP A 87 -11.89 6.53 -8.89
CA TRP A 87 -10.48 6.84 -9.08
C TRP A 87 -10.19 7.49 -10.44
N ALA A 88 -10.77 6.96 -11.52
CA ALA A 88 -10.70 7.55 -12.85
C ALA A 88 -11.28 8.97 -12.86
N TRP A 89 -12.38 9.19 -12.14
CA TRP A 89 -12.99 10.51 -12.01
C TRP A 89 -12.07 11.49 -11.27
N LYS A 90 -11.41 11.04 -10.19
CA LYS A 90 -10.39 11.84 -9.48
C LYS A 90 -9.23 12.25 -10.39
N LEU A 91 -8.85 11.39 -11.33
CA LEU A 91 -7.70 11.60 -12.21
C LEU A 91 -7.91 12.72 -13.23
N THR A 92 -9.17 13.09 -13.53
CA THR A 92 -9.61 14.10 -14.52
C THR A 92 -9.12 13.92 -15.97
N GLY A 93 -8.16 13.02 -16.21
CA GLY A 93 -7.64 12.65 -17.51
C GLY A 93 -6.72 11.44 -17.42
N PHE A 94 -6.58 10.72 -18.53
CA PHE A 94 -5.69 9.56 -18.64
C PHE A 94 -4.38 9.98 -19.27
N GLN A 95 -3.30 9.87 -18.50
CA GLN A 95 -1.93 10.04 -19.00
C GLN A 95 -1.17 8.72 -18.76
N PRO A 96 -0.29 8.30 -19.69
CA PRO A 96 0.46 7.05 -19.55
C PRO A 96 1.29 6.96 -18.25
N SER A 97 1.71 8.11 -17.73
CA SER A 97 2.48 8.23 -16.48
C SER A 97 1.75 7.70 -15.24
N PHE A 98 0.41 7.74 -15.20
CA PHE A 98 -0.38 7.22 -14.08
C PHE A 98 -0.42 5.69 -14.05
N MET A 99 -0.23 5.03 -15.20
CA MET A 99 -0.22 3.57 -15.29
C MET A 99 1.15 2.97 -14.94
N SER A 100 2.14 3.80 -14.58
CA SER A 100 3.42 3.29 -14.08
C SER A 100 3.16 2.34 -12.88
N PRO A 101 3.66 1.08 -12.90
CA PRO A 101 3.38 0.09 -11.85
C PRO A 101 3.69 0.62 -10.45
N ALA A 102 4.73 1.45 -10.40
CA ALA A 102 5.16 2.25 -9.28
C ALA A 102 4.05 3.05 -8.58
N LYS A 103 3.23 3.75 -9.34
CA LYS A 103 2.22 4.68 -8.83
C LYS A 103 0.83 4.06 -8.71
N SER A 104 0.65 2.82 -9.16
CA SER A 104 -0.65 2.16 -9.22
C SER A 104 -0.63 0.82 -8.48
N THR A 105 -0.12 -0.22 -9.13
CA THR A 105 -0.28 -1.62 -8.72
C THR A 105 0.48 -1.91 -7.43
N PHE A 106 1.72 -1.42 -7.30
CA PHE A 106 2.52 -1.65 -6.09
C PHE A 106 1.93 -1.01 -4.84
N LEU A 107 1.27 0.15 -4.96
CA LEU A 107 0.62 0.80 -3.83
C LEU A 107 -0.57 -0.02 -3.31
N VAL A 108 -1.37 -0.58 -4.21
CA VAL A 108 -2.51 -1.45 -3.84
C VAL A 108 -2.01 -2.73 -3.17
N TRP A 109 -0.96 -3.35 -3.72
CA TRP A 109 -0.32 -4.50 -3.11
C TRP A 109 0.29 -4.18 -1.74
N ALA A 110 0.95 -3.03 -1.60
CA ALA A 110 1.49 -2.58 -0.32
C ALA A 110 0.38 -2.42 0.73
N ALA A 111 -0.73 -1.77 0.36
CA ALA A 111 -1.87 -1.58 1.24
C ALA A 111 -2.47 -2.93 1.69
N PHE A 112 -2.56 -3.89 0.76
CA PHE A 112 -3.05 -5.23 1.04
C PHE A 112 -2.13 -6.00 2.01
N ILE A 113 -0.82 -5.97 1.76
CA ILE A 113 0.18 -6.69 2.56
C ILE A 113 0.24 -6.12 3.99
N ILE A 114 0.26 -4.79 4.12
CA ILE A 114 0.28 -4.12 5.43
C ILE A 114 -1.02 -4.40 6.19
N GLY A 115 -2.16 -4.28 5.50
CA GLY A 115 -3.47 -4.47 6.12
C GLY A 115 -3.72 -5.90 6.61
N GLY A 116 -3.18 -6.89 5.90
CA GLY A 116 -3.34 -8.31 6.20
C GLY A 116 -4.48 -8.97 5.43
N ALA A 117 -4.27 -10.24 5.10
CA ALA A 117 -5.22 -11.02 4.32
C ALA A 117 -6.49 -11.33 5.13
N ALA A 118 -7.65 -11.22 4.47
CA ALA A 118 -8.96 -11.64 4.97
C ALA A 118 -9.50 -10.93 6.24
N ASN A 119 -9.07 -9.69 6.51
CA ASN A 119 -9.69 -8.83 7.53
C ASN A 119 -10.09 -7.45 6.95
N ASN A 120 -11.39 -7.18 6.91
CA ASN A 120 -11.94 -5.91 6.37
C ASN A 120 -11.41 -4.68 7.12
N ARG A 121 -11.20 -4.77 8.45
CA ARG A 121 -10.65 -3.67 9.25
C ARG A 121 -9.16 -3.47 8.95
N GLY A 122 -8.42 -4.57 8.80
CA GLY A 122 -7.03 -4.57 8.39
C GLY A 122 -6.82 -3.87 7.06
N MET A 123 -7.65 -4.21 6.07
CA MET A 123 -7.59 -3.59 4.74
C MET A 123 -7.80 -2.06 4.77
N LEU A 124 -8.77 -1.59 5.57
CA LEU A 124 -9.03 -0.16 5.71
C LEU A 124 -7.85 0.59 6.34
N ILE A 125 -7.23 -0.01 7.36
CA ILE A 125 -6.04 0.55 8.03
C ILE A 125 -4.84 0.55 7.08
N GLY A 126 -4.60 -0.55 6.34
CA GLY A 126 -3.53 -0.64 5.34
C GLY A 126 -3.68 0.41 4.24
N ALA A 127 -4.89 0.59 3.71
CA ALA A 127 -5.19 1.63 2.72
C ALA A 127 -4.99 3.05 3.28
N MET A 128 -5.38 3.29 4.54
CA MET A 128 -5.15 4.58 5.21
C MET A 128 -3.66 4.88 5.38
N ILE A 129 -2.87 3.91 5.84
CA ILE A 129 -1.41 4.06 6.02
C ILE A 129 -0.76 4.42 4.68
N ILE A 130 -1.02 3.64 3.62
CA ILE A 130 -0.45 3.91 2.31
C ILE A 130 -0.87 5.27 1.75
N THR A 131 -2.13 5.65 1.92
CA THR A 131 -2.62 6.96 1.45
C THR A 131 -1.97 8.12 2.21
N LEU A 132 -1.77 7.96 3.53
CA LEU A 132 -1.12 8.97 4.35
C LEU A 132 0.37 9.10 4.01
N THR A 133 1.04 7.97 3.78
CA THR A 133 2.41 7.94 3.27
C THR A 133 2.51 8.59 1.89
N ASP A 134 1.58 8.32 0.97
CA ASP A 134 1.52 8.95 -0.35
C ASP A 134 1.41 10.47 -0.24
N PHE A 135 0.51 10.96 0.62
CA PHE A 135 0.35 12.37 0.92
C PHE A 135 1.62 12.99 1.50
N PHE A 136 2.25 12.35 2.49
CA PHE A 136 3.49 12.82 3.10
C PHE A 136 4.60 12.98 2.05
N PHE A 137 4.79 12.01 1.15
CA PHE A 137 5.77 12.13 0.07
C PHE A 137 5.42 13.23 -0.92
N ASN A 138 4.15 13.41 -1.27
CA ASN A 138 3.76 14.49 -2.17
C ASN A 138 4.04 15.88 -1.56
N VAL A 139 3.91 16.02 -0.24
CA VAL A 139 4.31 17.23 0.50
C VAL A 139 5.83 17.43 0.44
N LEU A 140 6.62 16.37 0.62
CA LEU A 140 8.07 16.44 0.48
C LEU A 140 8.52 16.86 -0.92
N VAL A 141 7.89 16.29 -1.97
CA VAL A 141 8.16 16.68 -3.37
C VAL A 141 7.85 18.16 -3.58
N ALA A 142 6.75 18.67 -3.01
CA ALA A 142 6.41 20.08 -3.10
C ALA A 142 7.42 20.96 -2.32
N ALA A 143 7.92 20.48 -1.18
CA ALA A 143 8.89 21.19 -0.35
C ALA A 143 10.27 21.37 -1.04
N GLN A 144 10.65 20.47 -1.95
CA GLN A 144 11.86 20.63 -2.79
C GLN A 144 11.79 21.87 -3.69
N GLY A 145 10.58 22.26 -4.12
CA GLY A 145 10.37 23.38 -5.04
C GLY A 145 10.61 24.76 -4.43
N SER A 146 10.65 24.87 -3.10
CA SER A 146 10.98 26.14 -2.44
C SER A 146 11.54 25.94 -1.04
N SER A 147 12.69 26.55 -0.77
CA SER A 147 13.38 26.51 0.53
C SER A 147 12.58 27.09 1.70
N SER A 148 11.52 27.87 1.42
CA SER A 148 10.63 28.50 2.41
C SER A 148 9.54 27.57 2.96
N LEU A 149 9.32 26.39 2.37
CA LEU A 149 8.28 25.46 2.82
C LEU A 149 8.75 24.64 4.04
N PRO A 150 7.84 24.27 4.95
CA PRO A 150 8.16 23.34 6.01
C PRO A 150 8.58 21.99 5.40
N LEU A 151 9.54 21.31 6.05
CA LEU A 151 10.17 20.04 5.63
C LEU A 151 11.17 20.13 4.46
N SER A 152 11.48 21.32 3.90
CA SER A 152 12.48 21.46 2.82
C SER A 152 13.82 20.83 3.18
N GLY A 153 14.40 21.16 4.34
CA GLY A 153 15.67 20.56 4.77
C GLY A 153 15.63 19.05 5.01
N PHE A 154 14.46 18.47 5.31
CA PHE A 154 14.32 17.01 5.39
C PHE A 154 14.22 16.37 4.00
N ALA A 155 13.59 17.06 3.05
CA ALA A 155 13.59 16.64 1.65
C ALA A 155 15.01 16.66 1.07
N ASP A 156 15.79 17.71 1.34
CA ASP A 156 17.19 17.83 0.91
C ASP A 156 18.07 16.69 1.48
N LEU A 157 17.89 16.34 2.76
CA LEU A 157 18.58 15.20 3.38
C LEU A 157 18.25 13.88 2.68
N ILE A 158 16.97 13.67 2.36
CA ILE A 158 16.53 12.48 1.62
C ILE A 158 17.17 12.43 0.23
N ASP A 159 17.22 13.56 -0.47
CA ASP A 159 17.85 13.64 -1.78
C ASP A 159 19.34 13.36 -1.71
N GLU A 160 20.06 14.00 -0.80
CA GLU A 160 21.50 13.81 -0.62
C GLU A 160 21.84 12.35 -0.28
N THR A 161 21.08 11.75 0.65
CA THR A 161 21.28 10.34 1.02
C THR A 161 20.96 9.39 -0.13
N PHE A 162 19.94 9.69 -0.95
CA PHE A 162 19.61 8.89 -2.11
C PHE A 162 20.65 9.05 -3.25
N MET A 163 21.12 10.27 -3.51
CA MET A 163 22.21 10.51 -4.47
C MET A 163 23.46 9.73 -4.07
N TRP A 164 23.86 9.83 -2.79
CA TRP A 164 25.00 9.07 -2.26
C TRP A 164 24.81 7.55 -2.42
N LEU A 165 23.59 7.05 -2.19
CA LEU A 165 23.24 5.64 -2.36
C LEU A 165 23.45 5.14 -3.80
N VAL A 166 23.20 6.00 -4.78
CA VAL A 166 23.28 5.68 -6.22
C VAL A 166 24.68 5.91 -6.78
N GLU A 167 25.35 6.99 -6.39
CA GLU A 167 26.69 7.38 -6.90
C GLU A 167 27.81 6.52 -6.33
N SER A 168 27.66 6.01 -5.10
CA SER A 168 28.72 5.30 -4.39
C SER A 168 28.34 3.88 -3.94
N PRO A 169 27.87 3.00 -4.85
CA PRO A 169 27.31 1.69 -4.50
C PRO A 169 28.30 0.80 -3.73
N PHE A 170 29.61 0.90 -4.01
CA PHE A 170 30.64 0.16 -3.27
C PHE A 170 30.81 0.60 -1.81
N GLN A 171 30.69 1.90 -1.53
CA GLN A 171 30.78 2.42 -0.16
C GLN A 171 29.56 1.95 0.65
N VAL A 172 28.37 2.06 0.06
CA VAL A 172 27.12 1.57 0.63
C VAL A 172 27.20 0.07 0.92
N ALA A 173 27.66 -0.72 -0.06
CA ALA A 173 27.82 -2.16 0.10
C ALA A 173 28.77 -2.53 1.24
N ALA A 174 29.88 -1.81 1.39
CA ALA A 174 30.84 -2.04 2.47
C ALA A 174 30.23 -1.76 3.84
N ILE A 175 29.45 -0.68 3.99
CA ILE A 175 28.75 -0.34 5.23
C ILE A 175 27.69 -1.41 5.57
N LEU A 176 26.91 -1.86 4.58
CA LEU A 176 25.91 -2.92 4.77
C LEU A 176 26.56 -4.26 5.13
N MET A 177 27.70 -4.59 4.52
CA MET A 177 28.47 -5.80 4.84
C MET A 177 28.99 -5.75 6.28
N PHE A 178 29.51 -4.60 6.71
CA PHE A 178 29.95 -4.38 8.08
C PHE A 178 28.80 -4.54 9.09
N LEU A 179 27.64 -3.94 8.80
CA LEU A 179 26.43 -4.10 9.61
C LEU A 179 25.92 -5.55 9.64
N ALA A 180 26.04 -6.29 8.53
CA ALA A 180 25.69 -7.70 8.47
C ALA A 180 26.58 -8.55 9.39
N ILE A 181 27.90 -8.28 9.38
CA ILE A 181 28.86 -8.94 10.28
C ILE A 181 28.54 -8.64 11.74
N ILE A 182 28.23 -7.38 12.09
CA ILE A 182 27.79 -7.01 13.44
C ILE A 182 26.49 -7.74 13.81
N GLY A 183 25.52 -7.81 12.90
CA GLY A 183 24.27 -8.54 13.11
C GLY A 183 24.49 -10.03 13.39
N ALA A 184 25.45 -10.64 12.70
CA ALA A 184 25.84 -12.03 12.92
C ALA A 184 26.50 -12.23 14.29
N ILE A 185 27.36 -11.29 14.71
CA ILE A 185 27.99 -11.29 16.04
C ILE A 185 26.92 -11.17 17.15
N LEU A 186 25.90 -10.33 16.95
CA LEU A 186 24.78 -10.16 17.88
C LEU A 186 23.77 -11.33 17.87
N ARG A 187 24.11 -12.47 17.25
CA ARG A 187 23.27 -13.68 17.10
C ARG A 187 21.90 -13.44 16.43
N ASN A 188 21.71 -12.31 15.75
CA ASN A 188 20.47 -12.03 15.02
C ASN A 188 20.63 -12.37 13.54
N ILE A 189 20.65 -13.68 13.25
CA ILE A 189 20.95 -14.25 11.93
C ILE A 189 20.00 -13.71 10.85
N ASN A 190 18.72 -13.52 11.19
CA ASN A 190 17.73 -13.00 10.25
C ASN A 190 18.09 -11.60 9.75
N ILE A 191 18.55 -10.70 10.63
CA ILE A 191 18.92 -9.34 10.24
C ILE A 191 20.23 -9.36 9.44
N ALA A 192 21.20 -10.16 9.88
CA ALA A 192 22.48 -10.31 9.21
C ALA A 192 22.32 -10.80 7.76
N GLU A 193 21.48 -11.81 7.53
CA GLU A 193 21.22 -12.37 6.21
C GLU A 193 20.59 -11.33 5.25
N THR A 194 19.62 -10.53 5.72
CA THR A 194 19.02 -9.49 4.87
C THR A 194 20.01 -8.40 4.52
N LEU A 195 20.83 -7.95 5.46
CA LEU A 195 21.85 -6.94 5.20
C LEU A 195 22.93 -7.47 4.23
N PHE A 196 23.28 -8.75 4.33
CA PHE A 196 24.19 -9.41 3.41
C PHE A 196 23.63 -9.44 1.98
N TRP A 197 22.39 -9.90 1.80
CA TRP A 197 21.74 -9.89 0.47
C TRP A 197 21.58 -8.48 -0.09
N PHE A 198 21.28 -7.49 0.75
CA PHE A 198 21.20 -6.09 0.33
C PHE A 198 22.57 -5.56 -0.12
N SER A 199 23.64 -5.86 0.62
CA SER A 199 25.02 -5.55 0.22
C SER A 199 25.39 -6.18 -1.12
N ALA A 200 25.04 -7.45 -1.35
CA ALA A 200 25.31 -8.13 -2.61
C ALA A 200 24.64 -7.45 -3.81
N VAL A 201 23.40 -6.96 -3.65
CA VAL A 201 22.71 -6.19 -4.69
C VAL A 201 23.48 -4.91 -5.03
N PHE A 202 23.97 -4.17 -4.04
CA PHE A 202 24.77 -2.95 -4.27
C PHE A 202 26.12 -3.24 -4.94
N ILE A 203 26.77 -4.35 -4.60
CA ILE A 203 28.01 -4.78 -5.28
C ILE A 203 27.73 -5.07 -6.75
N ILE A 204 26.66 -5.82 -7.04
CA ILE A 204 26.24 -6.11 -8.42
C ILE A 204 25.92 -4.82 -9.18
N CYS A 205 25.18 -3.89 -8.56
CA CYS A 205 24.90 -2.57 -9.13
C CYS A 205 26.19 -1.80 -9.43
N GLY A 206 27.16 -1.77 -8.50
CA GLY A 206 28.44 -1.09 -8.72
C GLY A 206 29.31 -1.71 -9.81
N VAL A 207 29.16 -3.02 -10.07
CA VAL A 207 29.85 -3.69 -11.17
C VAL A 207 29.17 -3.45 -12.51
N ILE A 208 27.84 -3.36 -12.53
CA ILE A 208 27.04 -3.19 -13.76
C ILE A 208 27.00 -1.72 -14.20
N PHE A 209 26.83 -0.79 -13.25
CA PHE A 209 26.73 0.64 -13.52
C PHE A 209 28.12 1.27 -13.44
N ASP A 210 28.77 1.44 -14.60
CA ASP A 210 29.98 2.24 -14.71
C ASP A 210 29.66 3.73 -14.48
N GLN A 211 30.56 4.48 -13.84
CA GLN A 211 30.37 5.92 -13.56
C GLN A 211 30.10 6.71 -14.84
N ARG A 212 30.74 6.31 -15.94
CA ARG A 212 30.53 6.90 -17.25
C ARG A 212 29.09 6.78 -17.76
N SER A 213 28.36 5.72 -17.36
CA SER A 213 26.95 5.57 -17.70
C SER A 213 26.07 6.56 -16.93
N ILE A 214 26.45 6.93 -15.71
CA ILE A 214 25.70 7.89 -14.89
C ILE A 214 25.89 9.29 -15.48
N ASP A 215 27.13 9.67 -15.78
CA ASP A 215 27.46 10.99 -16.33
C ASP A 215 26.85 11.24 -17.73
N LEU A 216 26.75 10.19 -18.57
CA LEU A 216 26.17 10.29 -19.91
C LEU A 216 24.64 10.33 -19.90
N VAL A 217 24.00 9.66 -18.94
CA VAL A 217 22.53 9.62 -18.80
C VAL A 217 22.02 10.86 -18.05
N PHE A 218 22.82 11.39 -17.13
CA PHE A 218 22.51 12.58 -16.33
C PHE A 218 23.62 13.63 -16.46
N PRO A 219 23.72 14.35 -17.61
CA PRO A 219 24.74 15.37 -17.78
C PRO A 219 24.55 16.50 -16.76
N GLU A 220 25.60 16.87 -16.02
CA GLU A 220 25.57 18.01 -15.06
C GLU A 220 25.04 19.30 -15.69
N ILE A 221 25.28 19.49 -16.99
CA ILE A 221 24.89 20.67 -17.78
C ILE A 221 23.36 20.81 -17.90
N LEU A 222 22.60 19.72 -17.72
CA LEU A 222 21.14 19.67 -17.77
C LEU A 222 20.48 19.61 -16.39
N GLY A 223 21.25 19.74 -15.30
CA GLY A 223 20.75 19.68 -13.92
C GLY A 223 21.17 18.43 -13.13
N GLY A 224 22.06 17.58 -13.68
CA GLY A 224 22.58 16.39 -12.99
C GLY A 224 21.51 15.33 -12.69
N ILE A 225 21.71 14.52 -11.65
CA ILE A 225 20.71 13.57 -11.15
C ILE A 225 19.60 14.37 -10.46
N GLU A 226 18.58 14.80 -11.20
CA GLU A 226 17.34 15.24 -10.58
C GLU A 226 16.68 14.03 -9.91
N THR A 227 16.84 13.93 -8.59
CA THR A 227 16.14 12.94 -7.77
C THR A 227 14.64 13.20 -7.85
N LYS A 228 13.98 12.56 -8.80
CA LYS A 228 12.52 12.48 -8.75
C LYS A 228 12.19 11.70 -7.50
N MET A 229 11.69 12.38 -6.47
CA MET A 229 11.17 11.79 -5.22
C MET A 229 10.24 10.60 -5.43
N ALA A 230 9.65 10.46 -6.62
CA ALA A 230 8.94 9.27 -7.06
C ALA A 230 9.78 7.97 -6.94
N TYR A 231 11.08 8.00 -7.26
CA TYR A 231 11.98 6.84 -7.16
C TYR A 231 12.35 6.52 -5.71
N VAL A 232 12.61 7.56 -4.89
CA VAL A 232 12.81 7.39 -3.45
C VAL A 232 11.58 6.77 -2.80
N LYS A 233 10.40 7.31 -3.10
CA LYS A 233 9.11 6.80 -2.65
C LYS A 233 8.94 5.33 -3.01
N LEU A 234 9.30 4.93 -4.24
CA LEU A 234 9.24 3.54 -4.67
C LEU A 234 10.17 2.62 -3.90
N MET A 235 11.42 3.05 -3.71
CA MET A 235 12.41 2.31 -2.95
C MET A 235 11.91 2.07 -1.52
N LEU A 236 11.35 3.10 -0.88
CA LEU A 236 10.81 3.00 0.47
C LEU A 236 9.57 2.11 0.55
N ILE A 237 8.67 2.18 -0.44
CA ILE A 237 7.52 1.26 -0.53
C ILE A 237 8.00 -0.18 -0.72
N GLY A 238 8.97 -0.43 -1.59
CA GLY A 238 9.54 -1.77 -1.81
C GLY A 238 10.22 -2.33 -0.56
N LEU A 239 11.00 -1.50 0.14
CA LEU A 239 11.63 -1.87 1.41
C LEU A 239 10.56 -2.16 2.48
N LEU A 240 9.50 -1.36 2.52
CA LEU A 240 8.40 -1.55 3.44
C LEU A 240 7.62 -2.85 3.15
N ILE A 241 7.33 -3.17 1.88
CA ILE A 241 6.67 -4.42 1.48
C ILE A 241 7.54 -5.62 1.90
N THR A 242 8.83 -5.59 1.59
CA THR A 242 9.75 -6.69 1.89
C THR A 242 9.92 -6.90 3.39
N MET A 243 10.07 -5.82 4.17
CA MET A 243 10.11 -5.89 5.63
C MET A 243 8.79 -6.37 6.22
N SER A 244 7.65 -5.90 5.70
CA SER A 244 6.32 -6.29 6.17
C SER A 244 6.08 -7.79 5.95
N LEU A 245 6.41 -8.32 4.77
CA LEU A 245 6.29 -9.75 4.47
C LEU A 245 7.23 -10.60 5.32
N LYS A 246 8.45 -10.12 5.58
CA LYS A 246 9.45 -10.87 6.35
C LYS A 246 9.09 -10.98 7.83
N TYR A 247 8.65 -9.89 8.46
CA TYR A 247 8.39 -9.87 9.91
C TYR A 247 6.94 -10.15 10.29
N ASN A 248 5.98 -9.82 9.43
CA ASN A 248 4.57 -10.02 9.70
C ASN A 248 3.79 -10.46 8.44
N PRO A 249 3.97 -11.72 7.99
CA PRO A 249 3.37 -12.23 6.76
C PRO A 249 1.84 -12.31 6.79
N LYS A 250 1.23 -12.24 7.99
CA LYS A 250 -0.23 -12.21 8.16
C LYS A 250 -0.81 -10.79 8.11
N GLY A 251 0.05 -9.77 8.01
CA GLY A 251 -0.29 -8.36 8.08
C GLY A 251 -0.63 -7.87 9.48
N MET A 252 -0.90 -6.57 9.62
CA MET A 252 -1.08 -5.93 10.93
C MET A 252 -2.29 -6.46 11.72
N LEU A 253 -3.37 -6.84 11.03
CA LEU A 253 -4.57 -7.40 11.66
C LEU A 253 -4.95 -8.73 10.98
N PRO A 254 -4.46 -9.86 11.51
CA PRO A 254 -4.72 -11.17 10.92
C PRO A 254 -6.21 -11.51 10.92
N GLU A 255 -6.61 -12.40 10.01
CA GLU A 255 -7.95 -13.00 10.01
C GLU A 255 -8.24 -13.68 11.35
N VAL A 256 -9.43 -13.42 11.91
CA VAL A 256 -9.94 -14.14 13.06
C VAL A 256 -10.78 -15.31 12.54
N PRO A 257 -10.36 -16.58 12.73
CA PRO A 257 -11.14 -17.72 12.29
C PRO A 257 -12.53 -17.69 12.93
N TYR A 258 -13.57 -17.91 12.13
CA TYR A 258 -14.91 -18.02 12.66
C TYR A 258 -15.00 -19.31 13.50
N ARG A 259 -15.15 -19.18 14.82
CA ARG A 259 -15.44 -20.29 15.71
C ARG A 259 -16.91 -20.19 16.12
N PRO A 260 -17.74 -21.23 15.88
CA PRO A 260 -19.12 -21.22 16.35
C PRO A 260 -19.13 -21.07 17.88
N ALA A 261 -20.09 -20.30 18.41
CA ALA A 261 -20.25 -20.17 19.85
C ALA A 261 -20.49 -21.56 20.46
N ARG A 262 -19.72 -21.94 21.49
CA ARG A 262 -20.01 -23.18 22.22
C ARG A 262 -21.44 -23.08 22.77
N PRO A 263 -22.25 -24.14 22.67
CA PRO A 263 -23.51 -24.21 23.41
C PRO A 263 -23.19 -23.91 24.88
N LYS A 264 -23.97 -23.03 25.52
CA LYS A 264 -23.90 -22.90 26.98
C LYS A 264 -24.24 -24.27 27.53
N GLU A 265 -23.37 -24.84 28.35
CA GLU A 265 -23.71 -26.02 29.15
C GLU A 265 -25.01 -25.68 29.85
N VAL A 266 -26.05 -26.46 29.55
CA VAL A 266 -27.30 -26.38 30.28
C VAL A 266 -26.93 -26.94 31.65
N ASP A 267 -26.80 -26.06 32.64
CA ASP A 267 -26.65 -26.48 34.03
C ASP A 267 -27.83 -27.41 34.33
N SER A 268 -27.54 -28.70 34.43
CA SER A 268 -28.50 -29.72 34.81
C SER A 268 -28.71 -29.61 36.32
N GLU A 269 -29.66 -28.77 36.71
CA GLU A 269 -30.29 -28.81 38.05
C GLU A 269 -31.48 -29.78 38.06
#